data_AF-A0A7D7R4P2-F1
#
_entry.id   AF-A0A7D7R4P2-F1
#
_cell.length_a   1.000
_cell.length_b   1.000
_cell.length_c   1.000
_cell.angle_alpha   90.00
_cell.angle_beta   90.00
_cell.angle_gamma   90.00
#
_symmetry.space_group_name_H-M   'P 1'
#
loop_
_entity.id
_entity.type
_entity.pdbx_description
1 polymer ?
#
loop_
_entity_poly.entity_id
_entity_poly.type
_entity_poly.pdbx_seq_one_letter_code
_entity_poly.pdbx_strand_id
1 'polypeptide(L)'
;MDFMYQRTTTTADLSTLPPAIEAALRTYADEHQLQVTDDLPAWVTRSLNPTATSFLGKIFKRRANPTDPDSEHQTLVVLHPTHLIVVVSGAERGVSTLSVPLALASIRDRRMPPAGGGSEVAEGGFTVGGPLGGDGRQGDFFVGIGPPAGERCRDAVRTAISAAKNP
;
A
#
# COMPACT_ATOMS: atom_id res chain seq x y z
N MET A 1 2.77 22.31 -7.99
CA MET A 1 3.29 21.67 -6.77
C MET A 1 2.98 20.20 -6.98
N ASP A 2 3.98 19.43 -7.40
CA ASP A 2 3.73 18.15 -8.05
C ASP A 2 4.12 17.01 -7.12
N PHE A 3 3.11 16.37 -6.53
CA PHE A 3 3.28 15.03 -6.00
C PHE A 3 3.51 14.06 -7.16
N MET A 4 4.37 13.05 -6.97
CA MET A 4 4.45 11.97 -7.97
C MET A 4 3.12 11.20 -8.03
N TYR A 5 2.41 11.11 -6.89
CA TYR A 5 1.06 10.57 -6.83
C TYR A 5 0.06 11.47 -6.11
N GLN A 6 -1.17 11.51 -6.60
CA GLN A 6 -2.33 11.97 -5.83
C GLN A 6 -2.96 10.76 -5.15
N ARG A 7 -2.98 10.75 -3.83
CA ARG A 7 -3.46 9.60 -3.05
C ARG A 7 -4.71 9.92 -2.25
N THR A 8 -5.64 8.97 -2.23
CA THR A 8 -6.83 8.99 -1.38
C THR A 8 -6.97 7.65 -0.69
N THR A 9 -6.98 7.64 0.64
CA THR A 9 -7.18 6.41 1.42
C THR A 9 -8.54 6.46 2.11
N THR A 10 -9.31 5.38 1.97
CA THR A 10 -10.61 5.17 2.62
C THR A 10 -10.60 3.85 3.37
N THR A 11 -11.45 3.72 4.40
CA THR A 11 -11.78 2.41 4.96
C THR A 11 -12.37 1.54 3.85
N ALA A 12 -11.99 0.27 3.80
CA ALA A 12 -12.51 -0.69 2.84
C ALA A 12 -13.52 -1.61 3.54
N ASP A 13 -14.63 -1.88 2.86
CA ASP A 13 -15.54 -2.96 3.18
C ASP A 13 -15.13 -4.16 2.32
N LEU A 14 -14.70 -5.25 2.97
CA LEU A 14 -14.16 -6.42 2.28
C LEU A 14 -15.20 -7.13 1.39
N SER A 15 -16.50 -6.93 1.66
CA SER A 15 -17.59 -7.49 0.85
C SER A 15 -17.85 -6.72 -0.47
N THR A 16 -17.19 -5.57 -0.66
CA THR A 16 -17.38 -4.69 -1.82
C THR A 16 -16.09 -4.39 -2.58
N LEU A 17 -15.07 -5.23 -2.39
CA LEU A 17 -13.79 -5.07 -3.05
C LEU A 17 -13.91 -5.22 -4.58
N PRO A 18 -13.07 -4.52 -5.36
CA PRO A 18 -12.92 -4.81 -6.77
C PRO A 18 -12.59 -6.30 -6.99
N PRO A 19 -13.21 -6.99 -7.96
CA PRO A 19 -13.10 -8.45 -8.10
C PRO A 19 -11.66 -8.99 -8.16
N ALA A 20 -10.74 -8.24 -8.78
CA ALA A 20 -9.35 -8.64 -8.88
C ALA A 20 -8.61 -8.58 -7.54
N ILE A 21 -8.93 -7.59 -6.69
CA ILE A 21 -8.37 -7.46 -5.34
C ILE A 21 -8.97 -8.50 -4.42
N GLU A 22 -10.29 -8.71 -4.50
CA GLU A 22 -10.99 -9.75 -3.74
C GLU A 22 -10.41 -11.13 -4.04
N ALA A 23 -10.29 -11.49 -5.32
CA ALA A 23 -9.74 -12.77 -5.73
C ALA A 23 -8.32 -12.98 -5.20
N ALA A 24 -7.45 -11.96 -5.30
CA ALA A 24 -6.08 -12.05 -4.79
C ALA A 24 -6.01 -12.17 -3.26
N LEU A 25 -6.91 -11.50 -2.52
CA LEU A 25 -7.01 -11.64 -1.07
C LEU A 25 -7.49 -13.04 -0.68
N ARG A 26 -8.52 -13.56 -1.36
CA ARG A 26 -9.09 -14.90 -1.09
C ARG A 26 -8.08 -16.00 -1.42
N THR A 27 -7.44 -15.96 -2.60
CA THR A 27 -6.38 -16.91 -2.97
C THR A 27 -5.27 -16.92 -1.92
N TYR A 28 -4.78 -15.74 -1.51
CA TYR A 28 -3.74 -15.66 -0.49
C TYR A 28 -4.21 -16.21 0.85
N ALA A 29 -5.43 -15.89 1.28
CA ALA A 29 -6.00 -16.38 2.52
C ALA A 29 -6.12 -17.91 2.52
N ASP A 30 -6.57 -18.51 1.41
CA ASP A 30 -6.71 -19.95 1.26
C ASP A 30 -5.35 -20.66 1.26
N GLU A 31 -4.38 -20.16 0.50
CA GLU A 31 -3.01 -20.70 0.45
C GLU A 31 -2.32 -20.70 1.82
N HIS A 32 -2.63 -19.70 2.65
CA HIS A 32 -2.03 -19.51 3.96
C HIS A 32 -2.94 -19.90 5.14
N GLN A 33 -4.10 -20.51 4.86
CA GLN A 33 -5.08 -20.93 5.87
C GLN A 33 -5.50 -19.80 6.83
N LEU A 34 -5.60 -18.57 6.32
CA LEU A 34 -6.02 -17.39 7.08
C LEU A 34 -7.53 -17.20 6.93
N GLN A 35 -8.23 -16.98 8.06
CA GLN A 35 -9.65 -16.66 8.03
C GLN A 35 -9.83 -15.16 7.81
N VAL A 36 -10.22 -14.77 6.59
CA VAL A 36 -10.55 -13.38 6.26
C VAL A 36 -12.06 -13.20 6.33
N THR A 37 -12.50 -12.57 7.42
CA THR A 37 -13.89 -12.17 7.67
C THR A 37 -14.11 -10.70 7.30
N ASP A 38 -15.34 -10.33 6.97
CA ASP A 38 -15.66 -9.00 6.44
C ASP A 38 -15.52 -7.87 7.47
N ASP A 39 -15.40 -8.20 8.77
CA ASP A 39 -15.22 -7.27 9.88
C ASP A 39 -13.75 -6.90 10.16
N LEU A 40 -12.79 -7.51 9.44
CA LEU A 40 -11.38 -7.18 9.62
C LEU A 40 -11.09 -5.71 9.24
N PRO A 41 -10.30 -4.96 10.03
CA PRO A 41 -9.94 -3.60 9.68
C PRO A 41 -9.17 -3.56 8.36
N ALA A 42 -9.71 -2.80 7.40
CA ALA A 42 -9.14 -2.68 6.07
C ALA A 42 -9.20 -1.25 5.52
N TRP A 43 -8.24 -0.92 4.67
CA TRP A 43 -8.15 0.37 3.97
C TRP A 43 -7.71 0.17 2.54
N VAL A 44 -8.30 0.94 1.63
CA VAL A 44 -7.86 1.02 0.24
C VAL A 44 -7.29 2.40 -0.04
N THR A 45 -6.09 2.44 -0.59
CA THR A 45 -5.48 3.66 -1.14
C THR A 45 -5.57 3.61 -2.66
N ARG A 46 -6.21 4.63 -3.25
CA ARG A 46 -6.12 4.93 -4.67
C ARG A 46 -4.92 5.85 -4.91
N SER A 47 -4.02 5.47 -5.79
CA SER A 47 -2.84 6.25 -6.19
C SER A 47 -2.93 6.62 -7.66
N LEU A 48 -3.11 7.90 -7.96
CA LEU A 48 -3.11 8.43 -9.33
C LEU A 48 -1.73 8.97 -9.69
N ASN A 49 -1.20 8.56 -10.84
CA ASN A 49 0.05 9.07 -11.42
C ASN A 49 -0.28 10.12 -12.51
N PRO A 50 -0.34 11.42 -12.17
CA PRO A 50 -0.75 12.45 -13.10
C PRO A 50 0.25 12.61 -14.24
N THR A 51 -0.16 13.27 -15.32
CA THR A 51 0.78 13.74 -16.35
C THR A 51 1.73 14.77 -15.75
N ALA A 52 3.01 14.73 -16.16
CA ALA A 52 4.00 15.70 -15.74
C ALA A 52 3.55 17.13 -16.05
N THR A 53 3.73 18.07 -15.12
CA THR A 53 3.31 19.46 -15.35
C THR A 53 4.34 20.30 -16.12
N SER A 54 5.58 19.81 -16.27
CA SER A 54 6.62 20.50 -17.02
C SER A 54 6.28 20.63 -18.51
N PHE A 55 6.67 21.74 -19.14
CA PHE A 55 6.32 22.03 -20.55
C PHE A 55 6.80 20.93 -21.50
N LEU A 56 8.05 20.47 -21.34
CA LEU A 56 8.59 19.33 -22.09
C LEU A 56 7.88 18.02 -21.71
N GLY A 57 7.56 17.81 -20.43
CA GLY A 57 6.83 16.62 -19.97
C GLY A 57 5.44 16.48 -20.59
N LYS A 58 4.69 17.59 -20.71
CA LYS A 58 3.37 17.63 -21.36
C LYS A 58 3.44 17.26 -22.84
N ILE A 59 4.43 17.81 -23.57
CA ILE A 59 4.61 17.54 -25.01
C ILE A 59 4.91 16.06 -25.26
N PHE A 60 5.74 15.44 -24.40
CA PHE A 60 6.07 14.01 -24.51
C PHE A 60 5.09 13.08 -23.78
N LYS A 61 3.94 13.59 -23.30
CA LYS A 61 2.94 12.84 -22.50
C LYS A 61 3.55 12.05 -21.33
N ARG A 62 4.65 12.56 -20.76
CA ARG A 62 5.34 11.90 -19.64
C ARG A 62 4.49 11.98 -18.39
N ARG A 63 4.55 10.92 -17.57
CA ARG A 63 3.92 10.87 -16.25
C ARG A 63 4.81 11.54 -15.19
N ALA A 64 4.21 11.93 -14.07
CA ALA A 64 4.92 12.50 -12.93
C ALA A 64 5.90 11.48 -12.34
N ASN A 65 5.49 10.21 -12.23
CA ASN A 65 6.40 9.09 -12.07
C ASN A 65 6.53 8.30 -13.39
N PRO A 66 7.63 8.46 -14.15
CA PRO A 66 7.81 7.77 -15.42
C PRO A 66 8.22 6.30 -15.29
N THR A 67 8.60 5.82 -14.10
CA THR A 67 8.99 4.42 -13.86
C THR A 67 7.83 3.55 -13.41
N ASP A 68 6.70 4.16 -13.04
CA ASP A 68 5.45 3.44 -12.80
C ASP A 68 4.72 3.23 -14.13
N PRO A 69 4.52 1.98 -14.56
CA PRO A 69 3.76 1.69 -15.77
C PRO A 69 2.29 2.12 -15.64
N ASP A 70 1.76 2.13 -14.42
CA ASP A 70 0.36 2.43 -14.19
C ASP A 70 0.08 3.93 -14.10
N SER A 71 -0.97 4.36 -14.80
CA SER A 71 -1.57 5.68 -14.59
C SER A 71 -2.35 5.77 -13.28
N GLU A 72 -2.77 4.62 -12.75
CA GLU A 72 -3.46 4.46 -11.48
C GLU A 72 -3.22 3.05 -10.94
N HIS A 73 -2.99 2.94 -9.64
CA HIS A 73 -3.04 1.66 -8.93
C HIS A 73 -3.77 1.80 -7.60
N GLN A 74 -4.24 0.68 -7.08
CA GLN A 74 -4.87 0.56 -5.77
C GLN A 74 -4.01 -0.30 -4.86
N THR A 75 -3.97 0.07 -3.57
CA THR A 75 -3.33 -0.72 -2.51
C THR A 75 -4.36 -0.98 -1.43
N LEU A 76 -4.73 -2.24 -1.23
CA LEU A 76 -5.51 -2.69 -0.08
C LEU A 76 -4.56 -3.06 1.06
N VAL A 77 -4.88 -2.62 2.27
CA VAL A 77 -4.26 -3.04 3.52
C VAL A 77 -5.33 -3.73 4.36
N VAL A 78 -5.06 -4.94 4.84
CA VAL A 78 -5.93 -5.71 5.74
C VAL A 78 -5.16 -6.09 6.99
N LEU A 79 -5.75 -5.82 8.16
CA LEU A 79 -5.23 -6.26 9.45
C LEU A 79 -5.93 -7.54 9.89
N HIS A 80 -5.28 -8.67 9.64
CA HIS A 80 -5.65 -9.96 10.23
C HIS A 80 -5.04 -10.07 11.63
N PRO A 81 -5.62 -10.82 12.60
CA PRO A 81 -5.09 -10.93 13.97
C PRO A 81 -3.62 -11.36 14.07
N THR A 82 -3.13 -12.10 13.09
CA THR A 82 -1.74 -12.59 13.05
C THR A 82 -0.88 -11.98 11.94
N HIS A 83 -1.49 -11.32 10.95
CA HIS A 83 -0.79 -10.87 9.74
C HIS A 83 -1.23 -9.47 9.31
N LEU A 84 -0.30 -8.70 8.76
CA LEU A 84 -0.62 -7.60 7.87
C LEU A 84 -0.62 -8.13 6.44
N ILE A 85 -1.73 -7.97 5.71
CA ILE A 85 -1.86 -8.36 4.31
C ILE A 85 -1.98 -7.09 3.47
N VAL A 86 -1.25 -7.03 2.36
CA VAL A 86 -1.25 -5.92 1.41
C VAL A 86 -1.48 -6.47 0.01
N VAL A 87 -2.50 -5.98 -0.68
CA VAL A 87 -2.77 -6.31 -2.08
C VAL A 87 -2.55 -5.07 -2.92
N VAL A 88 -1.79 -5.17 -4.00
CA VAL A 88 -1.61 -4.09 -4.97
C VAL A 88 -2.23 -4.51 -6.30
N SER A 89 -3.03 -3.63 -6.90
CA SER A 89 -3.65 -3.86 -8.20
C SER A 89 -3.41 -2.66 -9.11
N GLY A 90 -2.85 -2.89 -10.29
CA GLY A 90 -2.75 -1.91 -11.37
C GLY A 90 -3.04 -2.56 -12.72
N ALA A 91 -3.41 -1.75 -13.70
CA ALA A 91 -3.80 -2.24 -15.03
C ALA A 91 -2.63 -2.89 -15.79
N GLU A 92 -1.42 -2.36 -15.63
CA GLU A 92 -0.21 -2.83 -16.31
C GLU A 92 0.63 -3.76 -15.42
N ARG A 93 0.77 -3.45 -14.12
CA ARG A 93 1.52 -4.31 -13.18
C ARG A 93 0.79 -5.60 -12.77
N GLY A 94 -0.51 -5.70 -13.06
CA GLY A 94 -1.37 -6.78 -12.59
C GLY A 94 -1.69 -6.67 -11.10
N VAL A 95 -1.97 -7.81 -10.47
CA VAL A 95 -2.28 -7.91 -9.03
C VAL A 95 -1.22 -8.72 -8.32
N SER A 96 -0.77 -8.23 -7.16
CA SER A 96 0.15 -8.95 -6.28
C SER A 96 -0.29 -8.82 -4.82
N THR A 97 -0.03 -9.88 -4.05
CA THR A 97 -0.29 -9.92 -2.60
C THR A 97 1.02 -10.10 -1.86
N LEU A 98 1.16 -9.38 -0.77
CA LEU A 98 2.27 -9.44 0.16
C LEU A 98 1.70 -9.55 1.57
N SER A 99 2.34 -10.31 2.44
CA SER A 99 1.99 -10.30 3.86
C SER A 99 3.23 -10.37 4.73
N VAL A 100 3.02 -10.03 6.01
CA VAL A 100 4.00 -10.22 7.05
C VAL A 100 3.30 -10.61 8.36
N PRO A 101 3.81 -11.62 9.10
CA PRO A 101 3.33 -11.90 10.45
C PRO A 101 3.54 -10.69 11.36
N LEU A 102 2.51 -10.25 12.08
CA LEU A 102 2.55 -9.02 12.88
C LEU A 102 3.66 -9.06 13.96
N ALA A 103 3.90 -10.22 14.55
CA ALA A 103 4.95 -10.41 15.55
C ALA A 103 6.38 -10.18 14.99
N LEU A 104 6.56 -10.39 13.67
CA LEU A 104 7.84 -10.24 12.98
C LEU A 104 7.91 -8.92 12.17
N ALA A 105 6.79 -8.23 12.04
CA ALA A 105 6.69 -7.00 11.28
C ALA A 105 7.38 -5.83 12.00
N SER A 106 7.88 -4.87 11.24
CA SER A 106 8.34 -3.57 11.71
C SER A 106 7.66 -2.48 10.90
N ILE A 107 7.42 -1.32 11.51
CA ILE A 107 6.89 -0.15 10.83
C ILE A 107 7.83 1.02 11.01
N ARG A 108 8.11 1.73 9.92
CA ARG A 108 8.91 2.95 9.91
C ARG A 108 8.13 4.03 9.17
N ASP A 109 8.03 5.20 9.78
CA ASP A 109 7.50 6.36 9.06
C ASP A 109 8.49 6.73 7.97
N ARG A 110 8.09 6.57 6.72
CA ARG A 110 8.92 6.97 5.60
C ARG A 110 8.26 8.12 4.90
N ARG A 111 8.89 9.27 5.06
CA ARG A 111 8.76 10.43 4.19
C ARG A 111 9.75 10.22 3.03
N MET A 112 9.29 9.74 1.88
CA MET A 112 10.18 9.60 0.71
C MET A 112 10.63 11.00 0.25
N PRO A 113 11.95 11.30 0.16
CA PRO A 113 12.38 12.52 -0.52
C PRO A 113 11.94 12.45 -1.99
N PRO A 114 11.51 13.57 -2.61
CA PRO A 114 11.12 13.59 -4.01
C PRO A 114 12.31 13.13 -4.87
N ALA A 115 12.10 12.13 -5.73
CA ALA A 115 13.11 11.77 -6.71
C ALA A 115 13.27 12.93 -7.71
N GLY A 116 14.35 13.68 -7.60
CA GLY A 116 14.62 14.82 -8.48
C GLY A 116 15.21 16.09 -7.85
N GLY A 117 15.66 16.08 -6.59
CA GLY A 117 16.43 17.19 -6.01
C GLY A 117 15.69 18.55 -5.95
N GLY A 118 14.37 18.55 -6.13
CA GLY A 118 13.49 19.70 -5.97
C GLY A 118 12.77 19.66 -4.63
N SER A 119 12.56 20.84 -4.04
CA SER A 119 11.88 21.19 -2.77
C SER A 119 11.10 20.08 -2.04
N GLU A 120 11.47 19.93 -0.77
CA GLU A 120 11.00 19.07 0.32
C GLU A 120 9.47 18.90 0.46
N VAL A 121 8.86 17.97 -0.27
CA VAL A 121 7.59 17.39 0.18
C VAL A 121 7.63 15.89 0.05
N ALA A 122 7.51 15.23 1.19
CA ALA A 122 7.52 13.80 1.26
C ALA A 122 6.17 13.20 0.89
N GLU A 123 6.18 12.17 0.07
CA GLU A 123 4.99 11.34 -0.10
C GLU A 123 4.59 10.73 1.24
N GLY A 124 3.33 10.92 1.64
CA GLY A 124 2.76 10.32 2.84
C GLY A 124 2.70 8.80 2.71
N GLY A 125 3.19 8.09 3.73
CA GLY A 125 3.26 6.64 3.73
C GLY A 125 4.00 6.09 4.93
N PHE A 126 4.10 4.77 4.96
CA PHE A 126 4.91 4.04 5.92
C PHE A 126 5.57 2.86 5.23
N THR A 127 6.74 2.46 5.73
CA THR A 127 7.41 1.25 5.29
C THR A 127 7.17 0.15 6.31
N VAL A 128 6.76 -1.00 5.81
CA VAL A 128 6.65 -2.24 6.58
C VAL A 128 7.84 -3.12 6.25
N GLY A 129 8.56 -3.58 7.26
CA GLY A 129 9.66 -4.53 7.10
C GLY A 129 9.37 -5.86 7.78
N GLY A 130 9.95 -6.94 7.29
CA GLY A 130 9.87 -8.27 7.90
C GLY A 130 10.12 -9.40 6.88
N PRO A 131 9.82 -10.66 7.22
CA PRO A 131 9.80 -11.74 6.24
C PRO A 131 8.63 -11.54 5.28
N LEU A 132 8.88 -10.87 4.16
CA LEU A 132 7.86 -10.48 3.20
C LEU A 132 7.67 -11.58 2.17
N GLY A 133 6.47 -12.14 2.09
CA GLY A 133 6.22 -13.32 1.26
C GLY A 133 6.71 -14.60 1.92
N GLY A 134 6.04 -15.72 1.63
CA GLY A 134 6.20 -16.98 2.36
C GLY A 134 7.57 -17.67 2.28
N ASP A 135 8.57 -17.07 1.63
CA ASP A 135 9.93 -17.61 1.52
C ASP A 135 10.85 -17.24 2.70
N GLY A 136 10.35 -16.42 3.64
CA GLY A 136 11.07 -16.03 4.85
C GLY A 136 12.17 -14.99 4.63
N ARG A 137 12.31 -14.43 3.42
CA ARG A 137 13.33 -13.41 3.13
C ARG A 137 12.93 -12.08 3.74
N GLN A 138 13.90 -11.45 4.41
CA GLN A 138 13.73 -10.09 4.91
C GLN A 138 13.59 -9.11 3.76
N GLY A 139 12.56 -8.27 3.84
CA GLY A 139 12.27 -7.24 2.86
C GLY A 139 11.59 -6.04 3.51
N ASP A 140 11.54 -4.95 2.75
CA ASP A 140 10.81 -3.73 3.10
C ASP A 140 9.81 -3.42 1.97
N PHE A 141 8.58 -3.07 2.34
CA PHE A 141 7.52 -2.65 1.42
C PHE A 141 6.97 -1.29 1.83
N PHE A 142 6.92 -0.34 0.89
CA PHE A 142 6.36 0.99 1.14
C PHE A 142 4.87 1.02 0.79
N VAL A 143 4.05 1.43 1.75
CA VAL A 143 2.62 1.67 1.58
C VAL A 143 2.40 3.17 1.49
N GLY A 144 2.01 3.64 0.30
CA GLY A 144 1.54 4.99 0.10
C GLY A 144 0.15 5.19 0.70
N ILE A 145 -0.07 6.32 1.37
CA ILE A 145 -1.36 6.68 1.97
C ILE A 145 -1.72 8.13 1.62
N GLY A 146 -3.00 8.46 1.73
CA GLY A 146 -3.52 9.81 1.57
C GLY A 146 -4.71 10.08 2.48
N PRO A 147 -5.13 11.35 2.61
CA PRO A 147 -6.35 11.69 3.33
C PRO A 147 -7.60 11.05 2.68
N PRO A 148 -8.71 10.89 3.43
CA PRO A 148 -8.86 11.23 4.85
C PRO A 148 -8.41 10.11 5.81
N ALA A 149 -8.33 8.85 5.38
CA ALA A 149 -8.13 7.72 6.30
C ALA A 149 -6.68 7.23 6.43
N GLY A 150 -5.73 7.80 5.68
CA GLY A 150 -4.34 7.33 5.64
C GLY A 150 -3.67 7.27 7.01
N GLU A 151 -3.77 8.35 7.80
CA GLU A 151 -3.19 8.39 9.15
C GLU A 151 -3.80 7.32 10.07
N ARG A 152 -5.13 7.12 10.00
CA ARG A 152 -5.82 6.06 10.76
C ARG A 152 -5.36 4.67 10.34
N CYS A 153 -5.15 4.43 9.05
CA CYS A 153 -4.58 3.17 8.55
C CYS A 153 -3.19 2.94 9.14
N ARG A 154 -2.30 3.93 9.06
CA ARG A 154 -0.93 3.82 9.59
C ARG A 154 -0.92 3.54 11.09
N ASP A 155 -1.72 4.29 11.85
CA ASP A 155 -1.76 4.19 13.31
C ASP A 155 -2.36 2.84 13.74
N ALA A 156 -3.35 2.32 13.02
CA ALA A 156 -3.88 0.98 13.24
C ALA A 156 -2.83 -0.11 12.97
N VAL A 157 -2.08 -0.02 11.86
CA VAL A 157 -0.99 -0.96 11.56
C VAL A 157 0.09 -0.91 12.65
N ARG A 158 0.50 0.30 13.07
CA ARG A 158 1.47 0.47 14.16
C ARG A 158 1.01 -0.16 15.46
N THR A 159 -0.27 0.04 15.79
CA THR A 159 -0.87 -0.49 17.02
C THR A 159 -0.92 -2.01 16.97
N ALA A 160 -1.36 -2.60 15.85
CA ALA A 160 -1.42 -4.05 15.66
C ALA A 160 -0.02 -4.70 15.77
N ILE A 161 1.00 -4.12 15.14
CA ILE A 161 2.39 -4.61 15.25
C ILE A 161 2.90 -4.50 16.69
N SER A 162 2.62 -3.39 17.38
CA SER A 162 3.04 -3.19 18.77
C SER A 162 2.37 -4.18 19.72
N ALA A 163 1.08 -4.45 19.53
CA ALA A 163 0.31 -5.42 20.32
C ALA A 163 0.82 -6.84 20.09
N ALA A 164 1.07 -7.24 18.84
CA ALA A 164 1.57 -8.59 18.53
C ALA A 164 2.97 -8.88 19.11
N LYS A 165 3.77 -7.85 19.40
CA LYS A 165 5.09 -7.98 20.05
C LYS A 165 5.02 -7.97 21.57
N ASN A 166 3.93 -7.48 22.15
CA ASN A 166 3.71 -7.38 23.59
C ASN A 166 2.34 -7.99 23.94
N PRO A 167 2.17 -9.32 23.75
CA PRO A 167 0.90 -10.00 23.95
C PRO A 167 0.44 -10.06 25.41
#